data_AF-A0AA39DYI0-F1
#
_entry.id   AF-A0AA39DYI0-F1
#
_cell.length_a   1.000
_cell.length_b   1.000
_cell.length_c   1.000
_cell.angle_alpha   90.00
_cell.angle_beta   90.00
_cell.angle_gamma   90.00
#
_symmetry.space_group_name_H-M   'P 1'
#
loop_
_entity.id
_entity.type
_entity.pdbx_description
1 polymer ?
#
loop_
_entity_poly.entity_id
_entity_poly.type
_entity_poly.pdbx_seq_one_letter_code
_entity_poly.pdbx_strand_id
1 'polypeptide(L)'
;MGFELGSVLMNLGMFSTSDHSSVVSMNLFVALLCACIVLGHLLEEYRWMNESITALALGLCTGIIILLTTRGKSSHILVFSEDLFFIYLLPPIIFNAGFQVKKKQFFRNFMTIMLFGAIGTLISFGIISLGAIHFFKKMKIGSLDIGDYLALGAIFSATDSVCTLQVLNQDETPLLYSLVFGEGVVNDATSVVLFNAIQSFDLSHIDSSIALQFIGNFLYLFITSTMLGVIAGLLSAYIIKKLYFGRHSTDREVAIMILMAYLSYMLAELFYLSAILTVFFCGIVMSHYTWHNVTESSRVTTKHAFATLSFVAEIFIFLYVGMDALDIEKWRFVSDSPGKSIGVSSILLGLVLVGRAAFVFPLSFLSNLTKKSSSEKIELKQQV
;
A
#
# COMPACT_ATOMS: atom_id res chain seq x y z
N MET A 1 -49.72 -29.12 -4.69
CA MET A 1 -48.30 -29.58 -4.68
C MET A 1 -47.47 -29.08 -5.88
N GLY A 2 -47.92 -28.08 -6.67
CA GLY A 2 -47.14 -27.56 -7.82
C GLY A 2 -46.44 -26.21 -7.61
N PHE A 3 -46.72 -25.51 -6.51
CA PHE A 3 -46.22 -24.14 -6.28
C PHE A 3 -44.90 -24.06 -5.49
N GLU A 4 -44.49 -25.13 -4.80
CA GLU A 4 -43.22 -25.16 -4.05
C GLU A 4 -42.04 -25.68 -4.89
N LEU A 5 -42.28 -26.47 -5.93
CA LEU A 5 -41.19 -26.98 -6.78
C LEU A 5 -40.65 -25.88 -7.72
N GLY A 6 -41.52 -24.98 -8.19
CA GLY A 6 -41.16 -23.86 -9.05
C GLY A 6 -40.34 -22.79 -8.34
N SER A 7 -40.64 -22.50 -7.06
CA SER A 7 -39.85 -21.56 -6.25
C SER A 7 -38.48 -22.12 -5.88
N VAL A 8 -38.38 -23.44 -5.63
CA VAL A 8 -37.11 -24.13 -5.37
C VAL A 8 -36.26 -24.24 -6.63
N LEU A 9 -36.83 -24.55 -7.79
CA LEU A 9 -36.12 -24.56 -9.08
C LEU A 9 -35.69 -23.16 -9.54
N MET A 10 -36.50 -22.13 -9.26
CA MET A 10 -36.15 -20.73 -9.57
C MET A 10 -35.09 -20.18 -8.61
N ASN A 11 -35.09 -20.59 -7.34
CA ASN A 11 -34.00 -20.30 -6.40
C ASN A 11 -32.71 -21.06 -6.73
N LEU A 12 -32.78 -22.34 -7.13
CA LEU A 12 -31.61 -23.11 -7.62
C LEU A 12 -31.07 -22.55 -8.93
N GLY A 13 -31.93 -22.08 -9.84
CA GLY A 13 -31.55 -21.41 -11.07
C GLY A 13 -30.89 -20.05 -10.82
N MET A 14 -31.42 -19.24 -9.90
CA MET A 14 -30.80 -17.97 -9.51
C MET A 14 -29.44 -18.17 -8.82
N PHE A 15 -29.33 -19.11 -7.87
CA PHE A 15 -28.05 -19.45 -7.22
C PHE A 15 -27.02 -19.99 -8.23
N SER A 16 -27.42 -20.87 -9.16
CA SER A 16 -26.52 -21.38 -10.20
C SER A 16 -26.06 -20.27 -11.15
N THR A 17 -26.94 -19.32 -11.53
CA THR A 17 -26.55 -18.22 -12.43
C THR A 17 -25.63 -17.18 -11.77
N SER A 18 -25.81 -16.88 -10.48
CA SER A 18 -24.91 -15.98 -9.74
C SER A 18 -23.54 -16.61 -9.55
N ASP A 19 -23.49 -17.89 -9.17
CA ASP A 19 -22.23 -18.61 -8.95
C ASP A 19 -21.47 -18.85 -10.26
N HIS A 20 -22.17 -19.10 -11.36
CA HIS A 20 -21.51 -19.17 -12.67
C HIS A 20 -20.95 -17.81 -13.12
N SER A 21 -21.64 -16.71 -12.83
CA SER A 21 -21.15 -15.38 -13.20
C SER A 21 -19.89 -14.97 -12.41
N SER A 22 -19.82 -15.31 -11.12
CA SER A 22 -18.65 -15.05 -10.28
C SER A 22 -17.47 -15.96 -10.63
N VAL A 23 -17.72 -17.21 -11.01
CA VAL A 23 -16.68 -18.11 -11.52
C VAL A 23 -16.13 -17.61 -12.86
N VAL A 24 -16.97 -17.08 -13.75
CA VAL A 24 -16.53 -16.49 -15.02
C VAL A 24 -15.69 -15.23 -14.80
N SER A 25 -16.08 -14.34 -13.88
CA SER A 25 -15.28 -13.14 -13.57
C SER A 25 -13.93 -13.50 -12.95
N MET A 26 -13.90 -14.47 -12.03
CA MET A 26 -12.66 -14.96 -11.43
C MET A 26 -11.74 -15.62 -12.47
N ASN A 27 -12.30 -16.43 -13.37
CA ASN A 27 -11.54 -17.05 -14.46
C ASN A 27 -10.92 -16.02 -15.40
N LEU A 28 -11.69 -14.99 -15.78
CA LEU A 28 -11.20 -13.89 -16.61
C LEU A 28 -10.06 -13.16 -15.91
N PHE A 29 -10.22 -12.87 -14.62
CA PHE A 29 -9.21 -12.18 -13.82
C PHE A 29 -7.91 -13.00 -13.70
N VAL A 30 -8.01 -14.29 -13.39
CA VAL A 30 -6.85 -15.19 -13.34
C VAL A 30 -6.16 -15.31 -14.70
N ALA A 31 -6.93 -15.40 -15.79
CA ALA A 31 -6.36 -15.42 -17.15
C ALA A 31 -5.61 -14.12 -17.48
N LEU A 32 -6.13 -12.97 -17.05
CA LEU A 32 -5.46 -11.68 -17.18
C LEU A 32 -4.17 -11.62 -16.38
N LEU A 33 -4.15 -12.11 -15.13
CA LEU A 33 -2.91 -12.22 -14.35
C LEU A 33 -1.85 -13.06 -15.06
N CYS A 34 -2.24 -14.23 -15.58
CA CYS A 34 -1.32 -15.07 -16.36
C CYS A 34 -0.80 -14.34 -17.61
N ALA A 35 -1.69 -13.64 -18.33
CA ALA A 35 -1.30 -12.84 -19.48
C ALA A 35 -0.33 -11.70 -19.10
N CYS A 36 -0.54 -11.02 -17.97
CA CYS A 36 0.37 -9.99 -17.46
C CYS A 36 1.78 -10.55 -17.21
N ILE A 37 1.90 -11.75 -16.61
CA ILE A 37 3.20 -12.37 -16.34
C ILE A 37 3.90 -12.74 -17.65
N VAL A 38 3.19 -13.38 -18.59
CA VAL A 38 3.77 -13.78 -19.87
C VAL A 38 4.17 -12.57 -20.73
N LEU A 39 3.29 -11.57 -20.83
CA LEU A 39 3.57 -10.36 -21.58
C LEU A 39 4.66 -9.53 -20.90
N GLY A 40 4.66 -9.44 -19.57
CA GLY A 40 5.73 -8.78 -18.80
C GLY A 40 7.09 -9.39 -19.11
N HIS A 41 7.21 -10.72 -19.07
CA HIS A 41 8.46 -11.40 -19.41
C HIS A 41 8.89 -11.19 -20.87
N LEU A 42 7.96 -11.24 -21.83
CA LEU A 42 8.28 -10.99 -23.25
C LEU A 42 8.71 -9.54 -23.51
N LEU A 43 8.22 -8.61 -22.70
CA LEU A 43 8.48 -7.19 -22.84
C LEU A 43 9.65 -6.72 -21.98
N GLU A 44 10.21 -7.59 -21.13
CA GLU A 44 11.37 -7.35 -20.28
C GLU A 44 12.63 -7.00 -21.11
N GLU A 45 12.72 -7.49 -22.35
CA GLU A 45 13.79 -7.11 -23.29
C GLU A 45 13.75 -5.61 -23.66
N TYR A 46 12.58 -4.96 -23.54
CA TYR A 46 12.45 -3.52 -23.74
C TYR A 46 12.68 -2.78 -22.43
N ARG A 47 13.81 -2.07 -22.37
CA ARG A 47 14.27 -1.24 -21.24
C ARG A 47 13.26 -0.27 -20.60
N TRP A 48 12.12 -0.01 -21.25
CA TRP A 48 11.13 0.98 -20.81
C TRP A 48 9.86 0.35 -20.20
N MET A 49 9.72 -0.98 -20.24
CA MET A 49 8.48 -1.64 -19.82
C MET A 49 8.72 -2.60 -18.66
N ASN A 50 8.41 -2.13 -17.45
CA ASN A 50 8.40 -2.98 -16.26
C ASN A 50 7.10 -3.79 -16.21
N GLU A 51 7.11 -4.89 -15.43
CA GLU A 51 5.95 -5.77 -15.25
C GLU A 51 4.73 -5.01 -14.69
N SER A 52 4.94 -4.05 -13.78
CA SER A 52 3.90 -3.20 -13.20
C SER A 52 3.25 -2.27 -14.23
N ILE A 53 4.05 -1.70 -15.13
CA ILE A 53 3.56 -0.84 -16.21
C ILE A 53 2.73 -1.67 -17.17
N THR A 54 3.20 -2.89 -17.47
CA THR A 54 2.48 -3.85 -18.32
C THR A 54 1.14 -4.25 -17.68
N ALA A 55 1.13 -4.57 -16.38
CA ALA A 55 -0.07 -4.92 -15.63
C ALA A 55 -1.07 -3.75 -15.58
N LEU A 56 -0.60 -2.54 -15.31
CA LEU A 56 -1.44 -1.33 -15.29
C LEU A 56 -2.03 -1.04 -16.68
N ALA A 57 -1.22 -1.14 -17.74
CA ALA A 57 -1.67 -0.91 -19.11
C ALA A 57 -2.69 -1.97 -19.56
N LEU A 58 -2.49 -3.25 -19.21
CA LEU A 58 -3.45 -4.32 -19.46
C LEU A 58 -4.74 -4.11 -18.65
N GLY A 59 -4.63 -3.66 -17.39
CA GLY A 59 -5.77 -3.30 -16.56
C GLY A 59 -6.59 -2.17 -17.19
N LEU A 60 -5.92 -1.14 -17.70
CA LEU A 60 -6.58 -0.03 -18.38
C LEU A 60 -7.23 -0.49 -19.70
N CYS A 61 -6.54 -1.28 -20.52
CA CYS A 61 -7.10 -1.85 -21.75
C CYS A 61 -8.35 -2.70 -21.48
N THR A 62 -8.30 -3.55 -20.45
CA THR A 62 -9.44 -4.38 -20.05
C THR A 62 -10.60 -3.53 -19.51
N GLY A 63 -10.30 -2.49 -18.71
CA GLY A 63 -11.28 -1.48 -18.30
C GLY A 63 -11.96 -0.78 -19.49
N ILE A 64 -11.20 -0.40 -20.53
CA ILE A 64 -11.77 0.19 -21.77
C ILE A 64 -12.70 -0.81 -22.46
N ILE A 65 -12.26 -2.07 -22.62
CA ILE A 65 -13.07 -3.11 -23.28
C ILE A 65 -14.39 -3.32 -22.52
N ILE A 66 -14.33 -3.37 -21.19
CA ILE A 66 -15.50 -3.52 -20.32
C ILE A 66 -16.44 -2.31 -20.49
N LEU A 67 -15.90 -1.09 -20.47
CA LEU A 67 -16.67 0.14 -20.64
C LEU A 67 -17.40 0.20 -21.99
N LEU A 68 -16.69 -0.15 -23.07
CA LEU A 68 -17.24 -0.19 -24.44
C LEU A 68 -18.32 -1.27 -24.57
N THR A 69 -18.08 -2.45 -24.01
CA THR A 69 -19.02 -3.58 -24.07
C THR A 69 -20.30 -3.30 -23.29
N THR A 70 -20.17 -2.64 -22.13
CA THR A 70 -21.30 -2.37 -21.23
C THR A 70 -22.05 -1.07 -21.59
N ARG A 71 -21.63 -0.37 -22.66
CA ARG A 71 -22.24 0.90 -23.14
C ARG A 71 -22.42 1.94 -22.03
N GLY A 72 -21.48 2.03 -21.10
CA GLY A 72 -21.53 2.97 -19.98
C GLY A 72 -22.54 2.65 -18.88
N LYS A 73 -23.11 1.45 -18.84
CA LYS A 73 -23.77 0.92 -17.63
C LYS A 73 -22.72 0.24 -16.75
N SER A 74 -22.86 0.36 -15.43
CA SER A 74 -21.91 -0.25 -14.49
C SER A 74 -21.90 -1.76 -14.67
N SER A 75 -20.75 -2.29 -15.06
CA SER A 75 -20.47 -3.71 -14.97
C SER A 75 -20.03 -3.99 -13.54
N HIS A 76 -20.94 -4.48 -12.70
CA HIS A 76 -20.63 -5.03 -11.36
C HIS A 76 -19.63 -6.21 -11.37
N ILE A 77 -19.05 -6.53 -12.53
CA ILE A 77 -18.24 -7.73 -12.75
C ILE A 77 -16.93 -7.63 -11.94
N LEU A 78 -16.38 -6.42 -11.76
CA LEU A 78 -15.08 -6.18 -11.12
C LEU A 78 -15.08 -4.85 -10.32
N VAL A 79 -16.00 -4.69 -9.37
CA VAL A 79 -16.00 -3.54 -8.44
C VAL A 79 -14.81 -3.64 -7.50
N PHE A 80 -14.09 -2.54 -7.27
CA PHE A 80 -12.98 -2.47 -6.32
C PHE A 80 -13.45 -2.81 -4.89
N SER A 81 -12.85 -3.84 -4.30
CA SER A 81 -13.05 -4.22 -2.90
C SER A 81 -11.85 -3.76 -2.08
N GLU A 82 -12.09 -2.78 -1.21
CA GLU A 82 -11.12 -2.29 -0.24
C GLU A 82 -10.65 -3.41 0.69
N ASP A 83 -11.57 -4.27 1.13
CA ASP A 83 -11.26 -5.43 1.98
C ASP A 83 -10.30 -6.39 1.28
N LEU A 84 -10.50 -6.65 -0.02
CA LEU A 84 -9.60 -7.50 -0.79
C LEU A 84 -8.18 -6.91 -0.80
N PHE A 85 -8.08 -5.60 -1.04
CA PHE A 85 -6.81 -4.88 -1.08
C PHE A 85 -6.06 -4.95 0.27
N PHE A 86 -6.69 -4.48 1.34
CA PHE A 86 -6.04 -4.35 2.65
C PHE A 86 -5.84 -5.69 3.36
N ILE A 87 -6.80 -6.62 3.27
CA ILE A 87 -6.74 -7.87 4.04
C ILE A 87 -5.91 -8.93 3.32
N TYR A 88 -5.94 -9.00 1.98
CA TYR A 88 -5.33 -10.11 1.24
C TYR A 88 -4.08 -9.73 0.47
N LEU A 89 -4.07 -8.58 -0.22
CA LEU A 89 -2.99 -8.22 -1.14
C LEU A 89 -1.84 -7.48 -0.44
N LEU A 90 -2.15 -6.55 0.46
CA LEU A 90 -1.14 -5.71 1.11
C LEU A 90 -0.21 -6.47 2.09
N PRO A 91 -0.71 -7.38 2.97
CA PRO A 91 0.14 -8.05 3.96
C PRO A 91 1.35 -8.81 3.38
N PRO A 92 1.22 -9.61 2.30
CA PRO A 92 2.37 -10.36 1.77
C PRO A 92 3.43 -9.45 1.16
N ILE A 93 3.04 -8.32 0.58
CA ILE A 93 3.96 -7.34 -0.02
C ILE A 93 4.82 -6.71 1.08
N ILE A 94 4.17 -6.16 2.10
CA ILE A 94 4.85 -5.48 3.21
C ILE A 94 5.67 -6.46 4.04
N PHE A 95 5.16 -7.68 4.25
CA PHE A 95 5.91 -8.74 4.93
C PHE A 95 7.18 -9.11 4.16
N ASN A 96 7.08 -9.36 2.85
CA ASN A 96 8.22 -9.69 2.00
C ASN A 96 9.26 -8.56 2.00
N ALA A 97 8.82 -7.30 1.89
CA ALA A 97 9.69 -6.15 1.96
C ALA A 97 10.43 -6.07 3.32
N GLY A 98 9.73 -6.25 4.44
CA GLY A 98 10.35 -6.31 5.77
C GLY A 98 11.28 -7.51 5.97
N PHE A 99 10.96 -8.63 5.34
CA PHE A 99 11.77 -9.83 5.41
C PHE A 99 13.09 -9.69 4.63
N GLN A 100 13.06 -9.05 3.46
CA GLN A 100 14.23 -8.90 2.59
C GLN A 100 15.06 -7.64 2.90
N VAL A 101 14.53 -6.67 3.64
CA VAL A 101 15.21 -5.39 3.90
C VAL A 101 16.62 -5.57 4.45
N LYS A 102 17.57 -4.75 3.97
CA LYS A 102 18.94 -4.70 4.49
C LYS A 102 18.96 -3.99 5.85
N LYS A 103 18.58 -4.74 6.90
CA LYS A 103 18.41 -4.30 8.30
C LYS A 103 19.48 -3.31 8.79
N LYS A 104 20.77 -3.60 8.57
CA LYS A 104 21.87 -2.70 8.99
C LYS A 104 21.77 -1.31 8.34
N GLN A 105 21.44 -1.27 7.04
CA GLN A 105 21.28 -0.02 6.29
C GLN A 105 20.03 0.74 6.75
N PHE A 106 18.93 0.02 6.95
CA PHE A 106 17.66 0.56 7.41
C PHE A 106 17.82 1.24 8.78
N PHE A 107 18.33 0.51 9.78
CA PHE A 107 18.49 1.07 11.13
C PHE A 107 19.55 2.17 11.22
N ARG A 108 20.60 2.14 10.38
CA ARG A 108 21.57 3.24 10.29
C ARG A 108 20.93 4.55 9.80
N ASN A 109 19.95 4.46 8.90
CA ASN A 109 19.27 5.63 8.32
C ASN A 109 17.89 5.88 8.95
N PHE A 110 17.56 5.22 10.05
CA PHE A 110 16.23 5.27 10.66
C PHE A 110 15.77 6.70 10.99
N MET A 111 16.67 7.56 11.49
CA MET A 111 16.33 8.96 11.75
C MET A 111 16.00 9.75 10.47
N THR A 112 16.65 9.43 9.36
CA THR A 112 16.35 10.04 8.06
C THR A 112 15.00 9.54 7.54
N ILE A 113 14.70 8.25 7.72
CA ILE A 113 13.40 7.65 7.40
C ILE A 113 12.28 8.34 8.18
N MET A 114 12.45 8.49 9.50
CA MET A 114 11.47 9.19 10.35
C MET A 114 11.30 10.65 9.96
N LEU A 115 12.39 11.34 9.59
CA LEU A 115 12.35 12.72 9.09
C LEU A 115 11.51 12.83 7.81
N PHE A 116 11.76 11.99 6.81
CA PHE A 116 10.98 12.01 5.57
C PHE A 116 9.53 11.56 5.78
N GLY A 117 9.32 10.45 6.48
CA GLY A 117 7.99 9.87 6.66
C GLY A 117 7.08 10.68 7.58
N ALA A 118 7.58 11.28 8.67
CA ALA A 118 6.75 12.05 9.60
C ALA A 118 6.73 13.55 9.30
N ILE A 119 7.89 14.18 9.09
CA ILE A 119 7.94 15.63 8.83
C ILE A 119 7.61 15.91 7.36
N GLY A 120 8.05 15.08 6.42
CA GLY A 120 7.72 15.23 5.00
C GLY A 120 6.23 15.08 4.70
N THR A 121 5.53 14.18 5.40
CA THR A 121 4.06 14.07 5.31
C THR A 121 3.35 15.29 5.87
N LEU A 122 3.77 15.82 7.01
CA LEU A 122 3.19 17.06 7.57
C LEU A 122 3.35 18.25 6.63
N ILE A 123 4.52 18.38 5.98
CA ILE A 123 4.76 19.42 4.96
C ILE A 123 3.83 19.20 3.76
N SER A 124 3.76 17.98 3.23
CA SER A 124 2.90 17.64 2.10
C SER A 124 1.43 17.88 2.40
N PHE A 125 0.97 17.47 3.58
CA PHE A 125 -0.38 17.71 4.10
C PHE A 125 -0.72 19.20 4.10
N GLY A 126 0.17 20.05 4.62
CA GLY A 126 -0.05 21.48 4.67
C GLY A 126 -0.19 22.09 3.27
N ILE A 127 0.70 21.71 2.35
CA ILE A 127 0.70 22.20 0.96
C ILE A 127 -0.56 21.76 0.22
N ILE A 128 -0.90 20.48 0.29
CA ILE A 128 -2.06 19.91 -0.41
C ILE A 128 -3.35 20.49 0.17
N SER A 129 -3.49 20.55 1.49
CA SER A 129 -4.69 21.09 2.14
C SER A 129 -4.92 22.57 1.80
N LEU A 130 -3.89 23.41 1.98
CA LEU A 130 -3.98 24.84 1.68
C LEU A 130 -4.20 25.09 0.17
N GLY A 131 -3.52 24.31 -0.67
CA GLY A 131 -3.70 24.33 -2.12
C GLY A 131 -5.11 23.97 -2.52
N ALA A 132 -5.67 22.89 -1.96
CA ALA A 132 -7.04 22.45 -2.22
C ALA A 132 -8.04 23.53 -1.80
N ILE A 133 -7.89 24.12 -0.61
CA ILE A 133 -8.73 25.25 -0.15
C ILE A 133 -8.70 26.40 -1.15
N HIS A 134 -7.51 26.78 -1.63
CA HIS A 134 -7.37 27.92 -2.55
C HIS A 134 -7.96 27.64 -3.94
N PHE A 135 -7.57 26.53 -4.56
CA PHE A 135 -7.92 26.23 -5.94
C PHE A 135 -9.35 25.70 -6.08
N PHE A 136 -9.85 24.89 -5.15
CA PHE A 136 -11.17 24.29 -5.29
C PHE A 136 -12.28 25.30 -4.96
N LYS A 137 -12.07 26.20 -3.98
CA LYS A 137 -12.98 27.33 -3.76
C LYS A 137 -13.08 28.22 -5.01
N LYS A 138 -11.96 28.45 -5.70
CA LYS A 138 -11.94 29.24 -6.94
C LYS A 138 -12.71 28.56 -8.08
N MET A 139 -12.69 27.22 -8.14
CA MET A 139 -13.42 26.44 -9.14
C MET A 139 -14.90 26.19 -8.80
N LYS A 140 -15.39 26.67 -7.64
CA LYS A 140 -16.77 26.48 -7.15
C LYS A 140 -17.20 25.00 -7.14
N ILE A 141 -16.31 24.12 -6.71
CA ILE A 141 -16.57 22.68 -6.62
C ILE A 141 -17.28 22.41 -5.29
N GLY A 142 -18.60 22.30 -5.33
CA GLY A 142 -19.43 21.94 -4.18
C GLY A 142 -19.30 22.89 -2.98
N SER A 143 -20.04 22.57 -1.92
CA SER A 143 -19.89 23.19 -0.60
C SER A 143 -19.12 22.24 0.31
N LEU A 144 -17.80 22.14 0.09
CA LEU A 144 -16.90 21.39 0.99
C LEU A 144 -16.53 22.24 2.19
N ASP A 145 -16.54 21.64 3.37
CA ASP A 145 -16.12 22.29 4.60
C ASP A 145 -14.59 22.26 4.75
N ILE A 146 -14.04 23.04 5.69
CA ILE A 146 -12.60 23.11 5.95
C ILE A 146 -12.04 21.71 6.30
N GLY A 147 -12.81 20.91 7.07
CA GLY A 147 -12.46 19.55 7.41
C GLY A 147 -12.23 18.65 6.20
N ASP A 148 -13.05 18.79 5.14
CA ASP A 148 -12.94 17.98 3.93
C ASP A 148 -11.62 18.25 3.18
N TYR A 149 -11.18 19.52 3.13
CA TYR A 149 -9.91 19.87 2.49
C TYR A 149 -8.71 19.37 3.28
N LEU A 150 -8.78 19.41 4.61
CA LEU A 150 -7.73 18.84 5.46
C LEU A 150 -7.70 17.31 5.30
N ALA A 151 -8.85 16.65 5.32
CA ALA A 151 -8.95 15.21 5.10
C ALA A 151 -8.34 14.81 3.75
N LEU A 152 -8.62 15.58 2.70
CA LEU A 152 -8.01 15.40 1.38
C LEU A 152 -6.47 15.51 1.46
N GLY A 153 -5.95 16.53 2.14
CA GLY A 153 -4.51 16.67 2.35
C GLY A 153 -3.88 15.50 3.10
N ALA A 154 -4.58 14.92 4.09
CA ALA A 154 -4.06 13.80 4.88
C ALA A 154 -4.04 12.49 4.08
N ILE A 155 -5.06 12.27 3.24
CA ILE A 155 -5.14 11.11 2.34
C ILE A 155 -4.03 11.20 1.28
N PHE A 156 -3.89 12.35 0.60
CA PHE A 156 -2.91 12.52 -0.47
C PHE A 156 -1.47 12.79 0.03
N SER A 157 -1.25 13.03 1.33
CA SER A 157 0.10 13.13 1.89
C SER A 157 0.77 11.75 2.09
N ALA A 158 -0.03 10.69 2.24
CA ALA A 158 0.50 9.33 2.21
C ALA A 158 0.86 8.98 0.77
N THR A 159 2.13 8.65 0.53
CA THR A 159 2.59 8.21 -0.77
C THR A 159 2.91 6.73 -0.70
N ASP A 160 2.19 5.93 -1.47
CA ASP A 160 2.53 4.52 -1.58
C ASP A 160 3.90 4.35 -2.27
N SER A 161 4.77 3.58 -1.63
CA SER A 161 6.11 3.29 -2.12
C SER A 161 6.17 2.01 -2.96
N VAL A 162 5.14 1.17 -2.93
CA VAL A 162 5.14 -0.15 -3.60
C VAL A 162 5.45 -0.01 -5.10
N CYS A 163 4.79 0.92 -5.79
CA CYS A 163 5.05 1.18 -7.22
C CYS A 163 6.51 1.55 -7.51
N THR A 164 7.09 2.42 -6.68
CA THR A 164 8.47 2.89 -6.89
C THR A 164 9.50 1.80 -6.59
N LEU A 165 9.20 0.93 -5.62
CA LEU A 165 10.11 -0.13 -5.19
C LEU A 165 10.25 -1.25 -6.21
N GLN A 166 9.29 -1.38 -7.12
CA GLN A 166 9.38 -2.34 -8.23
C GLN A 166 10.40 -1.92 -9.29
N VAL A 167 10.60 -0.62 -9.45
CA VAL A 167 11.65 -0.09 -10.33
C VAL A 167 13.01 -0.12 -9.64
N LEU A 168 13.02 -0.05 -8.31
CA LEU A 168 14.24 0.02 -7.51
C LEU A 168 14.76 -1.37 -7.14
N ASN A 169 15.92 -1.73 -7.68
CA ASN A 169 16.60 -2.94 -7.25
C ASN A 169 17.31 -2.73 -5.91
N GLN A 170 16.93 -3.54 -4.90
CA GLN A 170 17.51 -3.50 -3.54
C GLN A 170 19.00 -3.86 -3.51
N ASP A 171 19.50 -4.60 -4.50
CA ASP A 171 20.91 -4.96 -4.61
C ASP A 171 21.76 -3.86 -5.21
N GLU A 172 21.23 -3.12 -6.18
CA GLU A 172 21.91 -1.98 -6.80
C GLU A 172 21.84 -0.72 -5.94
N THR A 173 20.67 -0.44 -5.35
CA THR A 173 20.41 0.83 -4.63
C THR A 173 19.85 0.60 -3.21
N PRO A 174 20.58 -0.12 -2.33
CA PRO A 174 20.09 -0.54 -1.02
C PRO A 174 19.71 0.62 -0.08
N LEU A 175 20.41 1.76 -0.20
CA LEU A 175 20.11 2.97 0.57
C LEU A 175 18.77 3.57 0.13
N LEU A 176 18.59 3.80 -1.18
CA LEU A 176 17.40 4.42 -1.73
C LEU A 176 16.17 3.55 -1.48
N TYR A 177 16.28 2.24 -1.73
CA TYR A 177 15.24 1.27 -1.40
C TYR A 177 14.81 1.36 0.07
N SER A 178 15.77 1.37 1.00
CA SER A 178 15.45 1.43 2.43
C SER A 178 14.82 2.77 2.85
N LEU A 179 15.23 3.87 2.22
CA LEU A 179 14.67 5.20 2.49
C LEU A 179 13.25 5.33 1.97
N VAL A 180 13.02 5.00 0.70
CA VAL A 180 11.71 5.13 0.04
C VAL A 180 10.69 4.18 0.67
N PHE A 181 11.07 2.93 0.92
CA PHE A 181 10.19 2.00 1.63
C PHE A 181 9.90 2.48 3.06
N GLY A 182 10.94 2.87 3.80
CA GLY A 182 10.79 3.30 5.18
C GLY A 182 9.92 4.54 5.32
N GLU A 183 10.15 5.55 4.47
CA GLU A 183 9.30 6.74 4.35
C GLU A 183 7.86 6.33 4.09
N GLY A 184 7.66 5.40 3.14
CA GLY A 184 6.38 4.81 2.72
C GLY A 184 5.63 4.00 3.79
N VAL A 185 6.28 3.61 4.88
CA VAL A 185 5.60 2.94 6.00
C VAL A 185 5.32 3.91 7.14
N VAL A 186 6.23 4.86 7.38
CA VAL A 186 6.05 5.89 8.41
C VAL A 186 4.98 6.88 7.97
N ASN A 187 4.92 7.24 6.69
CA ASN A 187 3.95 8.19 6.14
C ASN A 187 2.50 7.70 6.31
N ASP A 188 2.23 6.41 6.08
CA ASP A 188 0.91 5.81 6.23
C ASP A 188 0.43 5.92 7.68
N ALA A 189 1.32 5.63 8.63
CA ALA A 189 1.03 5.82 10.04
C ALA A 189 0.78 7.29 10.39
N THR A 190 1.60 8.22 9.87
CA THR A 190 1.41 9.66 10.09
C THR A 190 0.08 10.15 9.49
N SER A 191 -0.27 9.73 8.28
CA SER A 191 -1.52 10.10 7.62
C SER A 191 -2.76 9.58 8.34
N VAL A 192 -2.71 8.35 8.89
CA VAL A 192 -3.80 7.82 9.74
C VAL A 192 -3.98 8.67 11.00
N VAL A 193 -2.88 9.03 11.67
CA VAL A 193 -2.94 9.91 12.86
C VAL A 193 -3.53 11.26 12.50
N LEU A 194 -3.15 11.80 11.34
CA LEU A 194 -3.60 13.09 10.85
C LEU A 194 -5.07 13.08 10.48
N PHE A 195 -5.53 12.03 9.80
CA PHE A 195 -6.92 11.84 9.45
C PHE A 195 -7.81 11.69 10.71
N ASN A 196 -7.37 10.89 11.67
CA ASN A 196 -8.07 10.76 12.96
C ASN A 196 -8.09 12.08 13.73
N ALA A 197 -6.99 12.83 13.73
CA ALA A 197 -6.90 14.16 14.34
C ALA A 197 -7.91 15.14 13.72
N ILE A 198 -8.05 15.15 12.39
CA ILE A 198 -8.99 16.02 11.68
C ILE A 198 -10.45 15.70 12.05
N GLN A 199 -10.79 14.42 12.22
CA GLN A 199 -12.14 14.02 12.61
C GLN A 199 -12.47 14.29 14.08
N SER A 200 -11.47 14.26 14.97
CA SER A 200 -11.68 14.33 16.42
C SER A 200 -11.46 15.72 17.02
N PHE A 201 -10.73 16.61 16.34
CA PHE A 201 -10.45 17.95 16.85
C PHE A 201 -11.38 19.01 16.27
N ASP A 202 -11.86 19.90 17.14
CA ASP A 202 -12.57 21.10 16.73
C ASP A 202 -11.59 22.09 16.10
N LEU A 203 -11.71 22.29 14.79
CA LEU A 203 -10.82 23.11 13.96
C LEU A 203 -10.89 24.60 14.29
N SER A 204 -11.81 25.03 15.16
CA SER A 204 -11.98 26.43 15.55
C SER A 204 -10.91 26.94 16.53
N HIS A 205 -10.25 26.05 17.29
CA HIS A 205 -9.26 26.43 18.31
C HIS A 205 -8.00 25.56 18.22
N ILE A 206 -7.03 25.98 17.42
CA ILE A 206 -5.71 25.32 17.37
C ILE A 206 -4.88 25.77 18.57
N ASP A 207 -4.88 24.96 19.64
CA ASP A 207 -4.03 25.16 20.81
C ASP A 207 -2.75 24.31 20.72
N SER A 208 -1.70 24.77 21.40
CA SER A 208 -0.43 24.04 21.62
C SER A 208 -0.64 22.63 22.21
N SER A 209 -1.72 22.45 22.98
CA SER A 209 -2.16 21.16 23.52
C SER A 209 -2.48 20.14 22.40
N ILE A 210 -3.09 20.57 21.30
CA ILE A 210 -3.47 19.70 20.16
C ILE A 210 -2.23 19.17 19.45
N ALA A 211 -1.21 20.03 19.26
CA ALA A 211 0.07 19.60 18.68
C ALA A 211 0.77 18.54 19.55
N LEU A 212 0.73 18.71 20.88
CA LEU A 212 1.30 17.75 21.81
C LEU A 212 0.52 16.44 21.83
N GLN A 213 -0.81 16.50 21.76
CA GLN A 213 -1.66 15.32 21.65
C GLN A 213 -1.45 14.57 20.33
N PHE A 214 -1.27 15.29 19.22
CA PHE A 214 -0.93 14.70 17.92
C PHE A 214 0.39 13.93 17.98
N ILE A 215 1.45 14.54 18.52
CA ILE A 215 2.75 13.88 18.71
C ILE A 215 2.60 12.66 19.63
N GLY A 216 1.82 12.79 20.71
CA GLY A 216 1.52 11.68 21.62
C GLY A 216 0.83 10.51 20.93
N ASN A 217 -0.21 10.79 20.15
CA ASN A 217 -0.96 9.78 19.39
C ASN A 217 -0.08 9.10 18.32
N PHE A 218 0.74 9.89 17.61
CA PHE A 218 1.71 9.35 16.66
C PHE A 218 2.71 8.41 17.33
N LEU A 219 3.34 8.84 18.43
CA LEU A 219 4.28 8.01 19.17
C LEU A 219 3.61 6.76 19.74
N TYR A 220 2.38 6.88 20.27
CA TYR A 220 1.61 5.74 20.77
C TYR A 220 1.34 4.71 19.68
N LEU A 221 0.80 5.13 18.54
CA LEU A 221 0.53 4.25 17.40
C LEU A 221 1.81 3.64 16.86
N PHE A 222 2.87 4.43 16.69
CA PHE A 222 4.15 3.96 16.17
C PHE A 222 4.79 2.91 17.10
N ILE A 223 4.90 3.19 18.39
CA ILE A 223 5.53 2.30 19.37
C ILE A 223 4.70 1.03 19.54
N THR A 224 3.39 1.14 19.73
CA THR A 224 2.53 -0.03 20.01
C THR A 224 2.44 -0.96 18.81
N SER A 225 2.31 -0.42 17.58
CA SER A 225 2.33 -1.21 16.34
C SER A 225 3.67 -1.93 16.15
N THR A 226 4.78 -1.21 16.37
CA THR A 226 6.13 -1.79 16.30
C THR A 226 6.32 -2.91 17.33
N MET A 227 5.88 -2.70 18.58
CA MET A 227 5.98 -3.70 19.65
C MET A 227 5.16 -4.96 19.32
N LEU A 228 3.94 -4.80 18.81
CA LEU A 228 3.11 -5.94 18.40
C LEU A 228 3.80 -6.77 17.30
N GLY A 229 4.38 -6.10 16.30
CA GLY A 229 5.11 -6.77 15.22
C GLY A 229 6.34 -7.52 15.71
N VAL A 230 7.11 -6.89 16.60
CA VAL A 230 8.28 -7.51 17.24
C VAL A 230 7.88 -8.73 18.06
N ILE A 231 6.83 -8.63 18.86
CA ILE A 231 6.32 -9.75 19.68
C ILE A 231 5.88 -10.91 18.77
N ALA A 232 5.12 -10.64 17.71
CA ALA A 232 4.67 -11.67 16.78
C ALA A 232 5.85 -12.38 16.07
N GLY A 233 6.86 -11.60 15.64
CA GLY A 233 8.08 -12.14 15.03
C GLY A 233 8.90 -13.01 16.01
N LEU A 234 9.08 -12.55 17.25
CA LEU A 234 9.79 -13.31 18.29
C LEU A 234 9.01 -14.57 18.70
N LEU A 235 7.68 -14.48 18.76
CA LEU A 235 6.81 -15.62 19.04
C LEU A 235 6.95 -16.69 17.95
N SER A 236 6.96 -16.29 16.67
CA SER A 236 7.25 -17.19 15.55
C SER A 236 8.63 -17.86 15.70
N ALA A 237 9.67 -17.07 16.00
CA ALA A 237 11.01 -17.61 16.22
C ALA A 237 11.06 -18.63 17.38
N TYR A 238 10.34 -18.36 18.47
CA TYR A 238 10.23 -19.22 19.63
C TYR A 238 9.47 -20.53 19.32
N ILE A 239 8.33 -20.44 18.62
CA ILE A 239 7.53 -21.60 18.18
C ILE A 239 8.39 -22.54 17.34
N ILE A 240 9.06 -22.02 16.31
CA ILE A 240 9.90 -22.83 15.42
C ILE A 240 11.08 -23.46 16.19
N LYS A 241 11.75 -22.68 17.04
CA LYS A 241 12.91 -23.15 17.79
C LYS A 241 12.55 -24.19 18.87
N LYS A 242 11.47 -23.97 19.63
CA LYS A 242 11.17 -24.78 20.83
C LYS A 242 10.32 -26.00 20.52
N LEU A 243 9.36 -25.89 19.60
CA LEU A 243 8.49 -27.02 19.27
C LEU A 243 9.15 -28.04 18.35
N TYR A 244 10.41 -27.80 17.91
CA TYR A 244 11.12 -28.63 16.94
C TYR A 244 10.28 -28.95 15.69
N PHE A 245 9.32 -28.07 15.37
CA PHE A 245 8.24 -28.32 14.40
C PHE A 245 8.75 -28.54 12.98
N GLY A 246 9.95 -28.02 12.69
CA GLY A 246 10.49 -27.87 11.36
C GLY A 246 11.50 -28.92 10.88
N ARG A 247 11.95 -29.84 11.74
CA ARG A 247 12.93 -30.86 11.32
C ARG A 247 12.36 -31.93 10.38
N HIS A 248 11.03 -31.97 10.22
CA HIS A 248 10.32 -33.00 9.44
C HIS A 248 9.66 -32.51 8.14
N SER A 249 9.53 -31.21 7.90
CA SER A 249 8.89 -30.70 6.67
C SER A 249 9.13 -29.21 6.47
N THR A 250 9.66 -28.82 5.31
CA THR A 250 9.84 -27.43 4.90
C THR A 250 8.51 -26.66 4.84
N ASP A 251 7.44 -27.31 4.38
CA ASP A 251 6.15 -26.65 4.18
C ASP A 251 5.56 -26.09 5.48
N ARG A 252 5.72 -26.80 6.61
CA ARG A 252 5.22 -26.35 7.92
C ARG A 252 5.97 -25.12 8.44
N GLU A 253 7.29 -25.06 8.23
CA GLU A 253 8.09 -23.90 8.64
C GLU A 253 7.65 -22.65 7.87
N VAL A 254 7.53 -22.77 6.55
CA VAL A 254 7.10 -21.68 5.67
C VAL A 254 5.66 -21.25 6.00
N ALA A 255 4.75 -22.20 6.16
CA ALA A 255 3.34 -21.91 6.47
C ALA A 255 3.18 -21.16 7.80
N ILE A 256 3.89 -21.57 8.86
CA ILE A 256 3.85 -20.86 10.15
C ILE A 256 4.37 -19.43 10.00
N MET A 257 5.41 -19.19 9.22
CA MET A 257 5.92 -17.84 8.99
C MET A 257 4.88 -16.95 8.30
N ILE A 258 4.23 -17.47 7.26
CA ILE A 258 3.16 -16.74 6.54
C ILE A 258 1.98 -16.45 7.48
N LEU A 259 1.49 -17.48 8.18
CA LEU A 259 0.34 -17.35 9.07
C LEU A 259 0.61 -16.40 10.24
N MET A 260 1.82 -16.41 10.81
CA MET A 260 2.19 -15.49 11.88
C MET A 260 2.32 -14.04 11.38
N ALA A 261 2.77 -13.83 10.14
CA ALA A 261 2.77 -12.50 9.52
C ALA A 261 1.33 -11.98 9.34
N TYR A 262 0.44 -12.78 8.74
CA TYR A 262 -0.97 -12.43 8.60
C TYR A 262 -1.66 -12.22 9.95
N LEU A 263 -1.39 -13.07 10.95
CA LEU A 263 -1.94 -12.90 12.29
C LEU A 263 -1.50 -11.58 12.91
N SER A 264 -0.23 -11.18 12.73
CA SER A 264 0.25 -9.88 13.23
C SER A 264 -0.48 -8.69 12.59
N TYR A 265 -0.77 -8.79 11.30
CA TYR A 265 -1.54 -7.79 10.56
C TYR A 265 -2.98 -7.69 11.09
N MET A 266 -3.69 -8.83 11.17
CA MET A 266 -5.10 -8.86 11.62
C MET A 266 -5.26 -8.45 13.08
N LEU A 267 -4.31 -8.77 13.94
CA LEU A 267 -4.32 -8.30 15.33
C LEU A 267 -4.12 -6.77 15.41
N ALA A 268 -3.29 -6.19 14.55
CA ALA A 268 -3.11 -4.74 14.51
C ALA A 268 -4.41 -4.04 14.07
N GLU A 269 -5.09 -4.54 13.04
CA GLU A 269 -6.40 -4.04 12.62
C GLU A 269 -7.43 -4.13 13.76
N LEU A 270 -7.50 -5.27 14.46
CA LEU A 270 -8.41 -5.47 15.58
C LEU A 270 -8.16 -4.47 16.74
N PHE A 271 -6.90 -4.05 16.93
CA PHE A 271 -6.50 -3.10 17.96
C PHE A 271 -6.45 -1.64 17.46
N TYR A 272 -6.92 -1.34 16.24
CA TYR A 272 -6.84 -0.01 15.62
C TYR A 272 -5.41 0.56 15.58
N LEU A 273 -4.42 -0.31 15.39
CA LEU A 273 -3.02 0.01 15.23
C LEU A 273 -2.64 0.07 13.74
N SER A 274 -1.42 0.51 13.41
CA SER A 274 -0.94 0.46 12.03
C SER A 274 -0.55 -0.98 11.66
N ALA A 275 -1.40 -1.64 10.88
CA ALA A 275 -1.17 -3.01 10.43
C ALA A 275 0.04 -3.13 9.49
N ILE A 276 0.26 -2.11 8.66
CA ILE A 276 1.42 -1.97 7.76
C ILE A 276 2.73 -1.93 8.56
N LEU A 277 2.82 -1.06 9.57
CA LEU A 277 3.99 -1.02 10.47
C LEU A 277 4.19 -2.35 11.20
N THR A 278 3.10 -2.94 11.70
CA THR A 278 3.15 -4.16 12.50
C THR A 278 3.71 -5.33 11.69
N VAL A 279 3.17 -5.59 10.50
CA VAL A 279 3.61 -6.71 9.64
C VAL A 279 5.03 -6.48 9.11
N PHE A 280 5.42 -5.23 8.86
CA PHE A 280 6.78 -4.87 8.44
C PHE A 280 7.82 -5.24 9.51
N PHE A 281 7.61 -4.79 10.75
CA PHE A 281 8.52 -5.12 11.85
C PHE A 281 8.49 -6.61 12.21
N CYS A 282 7.34 -7.26 12.06
CA CYS A 282 7.23 -8.72 12.14
C CYS A 282 8.16 -9.41 11.12
N GLY A 283 8.15 -8.97 9.85
CA GLY A 283 9.06 -9.44 8.80
C GLY A 283 10.55 -9.19 9.11
N ILE A 284 10.90 -8.02 9.64
CA ILE A 284 12.27 -7.70 10.07
C ILE A 284 12.77 -8.66 11.15
N VAL A 285 11.94 -8.89 12.17
CA VAL A 285 12.29 -9.75 13.30
C VAL A 285 12.36 -11.21 12.86
N MET A 286 11.40 -11.67 12.05
CA MET A 286 11.42 -13.02 11.50
C MET A 286 12.64 -13.28 10.61
N SER A 287 13.02 -12.33 9.76
CA SER A 287 14.22 -12.51 8.93
C SER A 287 15.50 -12.51 9.77
N HIS A 288 15.50 -11.94 10.98
CA HIS A 288 16.67 -11.92 11.85
C HIS A 288 16.76 -13.15 12.75
N TYR A 289 15.65 -13.57 13.34
CA TYR A 289 15.63 -14.69 14.28
C TYR A 289 15.06 -15.97 13.66
N THR A 290 13.84 -15.92 13.13
CA THR A 290 13.12 -17.10 12.61
C THR A 290 13.85 -17.76 11.43
N TRP A 291 14.36 -16.98 10.47
CA TRP A 291 15.10 -17.50 9.31
C TRP A 291 16.36 -18.29 9.69
N HIS A 292 17.02 -17.92 10.79
CA HIS A 292 18.18 -18.68 11.28
C HIS A 292 17.79 -19.95 12.03
N ASN A 293 16.57 -20.04 12.54
CA ASN A 293 16.06 -21.20 13.28
C ASN A 293 15.46 -22.29 12.37
N VAL A 294 15.10 -21.98 11.13
CA VAL A 294 14.58 -22.95 10.15
C VAL A 294 15.68 -23.76 9.48
N THR A 295 15.30 -24.88 8.84
CA THR A 295 16.22 -25.75 8.07
C THR A 295 16.78 -25.05 6.83
N GLU A 296 17.93 -25.51 6.31
CA GLU A 296 18.57 -24.92 5.12
C GLU A 296 17.68 -24.94 3.88
N SER A 297 16.97 -26.05 3.65
CA SER A 297 15.96 -26.16 2.60
C SER A 297 14.91 -25.05 2.72
N SER A 298 14.36 -24.87 3.92
CA SER A 298 13.36 -23.83 4.18
C SER A 298 13.89 -22.42 4.07
N ARG A 299 15.18 -22.16 4.32
CA ARG A 299 15.79 -20.83 4.10
C ARG A 299 15.71 -20.41 2.64
N VAL A 300 15.92 -21.34 1.71
CA VAL A 300 15.79 -21.09 0.28
C VAL A 300 14.32 -20.95 -0.08
N THR A 301 13.47 -21.89 0.36
CA THR A 301 12.04 -21.90 0.05
C THR A 301 11.33 -20.65 0.58
N THR A 302 11.59 -20.21 1.81
CA THR A 302 11.00 -18.99 2.38
C THR A 302 11.30 -17.75 1.53
N LYS A 303 12.54 -17.59 1.07
CA LYS A 303 12.92 -16.44 0.24
C LYS A 303 12.14 -16.42 -1.07
N HIS A 304 12.03 -17.55 -1.77
CA HIS A 304 11.29 -17.62 -3.03
C HIS A 304 9.77 -17.56 -2.82
N ALA A 305 9.23 -18.20 -1.78
CA ALA A 305 7.80 -18.20 -1.49
C ALA A 305 7.28 -16.80 -1.17
N PHE A 306 7.98 -16.04 -0.31
CA PHE A 306 7.56 -14.69 0.05
C PHE A 306 7.71 -13.72 -1.12
N ALA A 307 8.79 -13.85 -1.91
CA ALA A 307 8.97 -13.06 -3.12
C ALA A 307 7.87 -13.35 -4.15
N THR A 308 7.53 -14.62 -4.38
CA THR A 308 6.49 -15.01 -5.34
C THR A 308 5.10 -14.53 -4.90
N LEU A 309 4.79 -14.64 -3.61
CA LEU A 309 3.50 -14.17 -3.08
C LEU A 309 3.37 -12.64 -3.18
N SER A 310 4.43 -11.90 -2.84
CA SER A 310 4.53 -10.45 -3.04
C SER A 310 4.31 -10.08 -4.51
N PHE A 311 5.03 -10.76 -5.41
CA PHE A 311 4.98 -10.50 -6.85
C PHE A 311 3.57 -10.70 -7.44
N VAL A 312 2.89 -11.80 -7.08
CA VAL A 312 1.52 -12.05 -7.56
C VAL A 312 0.55 -11.02 -6.99
N ALA A 313 0.67 -10.67 -5.70
CA ALA A 313 -0.17 -9.65 -5.08
C ALA A 313 0.06 -8.27 -5.71
N GLU A 314 1.29 -7.94 -6.06
CA GLU A 314 1.64 -6.70 -6.75
C GLU A 314 1.00 -6.60 -8.14
N ILE A 315 1.17 -7.63 -9.00
CA ILE A 315 0.55 -7.65 -10.34
C ILE A 315 -0.97 -7.53 -10.22
N PHE A 316 -1.55 -8.20 -9.22
CA PHE A 316 -2.97 -8.08 -8.91
C PHE A 316 -3.35 -6.62 -8.66
N ILE A 317 -2.64 -5.91 -7.77
CA ILE A 317 -2.94 -4.51 -7.44
C ILE A 317 -2.89 -3.62 -8.70
N PHE A 318 -1.85 -3.70 -9.52
CA PHE A 318 -1.74 -2.84 -10.71
C PHE A 318 -2.81 -3.13 -11.76
N LEU A 319 -3.08 -4.41 -12.00
CA LEU A 319 -4.15 -4.82 -12.91
C LEU A 319 -5.49 -4.29 -12.41
N TYR A 320 -5.78 -4.47 -11.12
CA TYR A 320 -7.04 -4.09 -10.48
C TYR A 320 -7.24 -2.57 -10.45
N VAL A 321 -6.21 -1.79 -10.11
CA VAL A 321 -6.23 -0.32 -10.15
C VAL A 321 -6.42 0.19 -11.59
N GLY A 322 -5.74 -0.41 -12.57
CA GLY A 322 -5.88 -0.04 -13.98
C GLY A 322 -7.31 -0.24 -14.50
N MET A 323 -7.97 -1.31 -14.06
CA MET A 323 -9.36 -1.61 -14.39
C MET A 323 -10.33 -0.63 -13.72
N ASP A 324 -10.10 -0.34 -12.44
CA ASP A 324 -10.94 0.53 -11.61
C ASP A 324 -10.88 2.02 -12.03
N ALA A 325 -9.75 2.48 -12.57
CA ALA A 325 -9.56 3.87 -13.01
C ALA A 325 -10.62 4.37 -14.02
N LEU A 326 -11.26 3.46 -14.75
CA LEU A 326 -12.25 3.75 -15.78
C LEU A 326 -13.71 3.55 -15.32
N ASP A 327 -13.95 3.33 -14.03
CA ASP A 327 -15.30 3.17 -13.50
C ASP A 327 -16.09 4.49 -13.54
N ILE A 328 -17.09 4.53 -14.43
CA ILE A 328 -17.92 5.70 -14.72
C ILE A 328 -18.71 6.20 -13.50
N GLU A 329 -19.02 5.33 -12.53
CA GLU A 329 -19.78 5.72 -11.34
C GLU A 329 -18.98 6.67 -10.44
N LYS A 330 -17.66 6.48 -10.35
CA LYS A 330 -16.75 7.38 -9.62
C LYS A 330 -16.63 8.74 -10.29
N TRP A 331 -16.62 8.78 -11.62
CA TRP A 331 -16.59 10.01 -12.41
C TRP A 331 -17.95 10.74 -12.44
N ARG A 332 -19.03 10.09 -11.98
CA ARG A 332 -20.36 10.70 -11.92
C ARG A 332 -20.44 11.85 -10.92
N PHE A 333 -19.63 11.83 -9.87
CA PHE A 333 -19.57 12.92 -8.88
C PHE A 333 -19.04 14.24 -9.47
N VAL A 334 -18.23 14.18 -10.54
CA VAL A 334 -17.66 15.36 -11.22
C VAL A 334 -18.34 15.62 -12.59
N SER A 335 -19.47 14.94 -12.87
CA SER A 335 -20.07 14.83 -14.21
C SER A 335 -20.75 16.08 -14.79
N ASP A 336 -20.74 17.22 -14.11
CA ASP A 336 -21.28 18.45 -14.74
C ASP A 336 -20.39 18.93 -15.90
N SER A 337 -19.09 18.59 -15.91
CA SER A 337 -18.21 18.84 -17.06
C SER A 337 -16.92 18.01 -16.99
N PRO A 338 -16.56 17.24 -18.03
CA PRO A 338 -15.29 16.49 -18.08
C PRO A 338 -14.07 17.41 -17.95
N GLY A 339 -14.17 18.68 -18.38
CA GLY A 339 -13.10 19.67 -18.22
C GLY A 339 -12.83 20.06 -16.77
N LYS A 340 -13.86 20.11 -15.91
CA LYS A 340 -13.67 20.36 -14.48
C LYS A 340 -12.99 19.19 -13.79
N SER A 341 -13.36 17.96 -14.15
CA SER A 341 -12.77 16.76 -13.57
C SER A 341 -11.28 16.64 -13.88
N ILE A 342 -10.90 16.83 -15.14
CA ILE A 342 -9.49 16.87 -15.55
C ILE A 342 -8.76 18.02 -14.83
N GLY A 343 -9.39 19.19 -14.69
CA GLY A 343 -8.81 20.32 -13.96
C GLY A 343 -8.53 20.01 -12.48
N VAL A 344 -9.48 19.37 -11.80
CA VAL A 344 -9.33 18.94 -10.40
C VAL A 344 -8.18 17.94 -10.26
N SER A 345 -8.19 16.87 -11.07
CA SER A 345 -7.14 15.85 -11.03
C SER A 345 -5.77 16.43 -11.35
N SER A 346 -5.67 17.33 -12.34
CA SER A 346 -4.40 17.99 -12.70
C SER A 346 -3.88 18.89 -11.58
N ILE A 347 -4.77 19.62 -10.90
CA ILE A 347 -4.38 20.49 -9.78
C ILE A 347 -3.94 19.65 -8.59
N LEU A 348 -4.66 18.58 -8.26
CA LEU A 348 -4.26 17.65 -7.19
C LEU A 348 -2.90 17.02 -7.49
N LEU A 349 -2.70 16.52 -8.72
CA LEU A 349 -1.42 15.98 -9.14
C LEU A 349 -0.31 17.02 -8.98
N GLY A 350 -0.55 18.26 -9.43
CA GLY A 350 0.39 19.37 -9.26
C GLY A 350 0.71 19.66 -7.79
N LEU A 351 -0.30 19.68 -6.91
CA LEU A 351 -0.12 19.89 -5.47
C LEU A 351 0.67 18.75 -4.82
N VAL A 352 0.42 17.49 -5.19
CA VAL A 352 1.18 16.33 -4.71
C VAL A 352 2.65 16.42 -5.16
N LEU A 353 2.91 16.76 -6.42
CA LEU A 353 4.28 16.93 -6.94
C LEU A 353 5.03 18.07 -6.24
N VAL A 354 4.36 19.22 -6.04
CA VAL A 354 4.93 20.36 -5.32
C VAL A 354 5.16 20.02 -3.86
N GLY A 355 4.19 19.36 -3.21
CA GLY A 355 4.33 18.86 -1.84
C GLY A 355 5.56 17.97 -1.69
N ARG A 356 5.72 17.02 -2.62
CA ARG A 356 6.88 16.11 -2.62
C ARG A 356 8.19 16.83 -2.83
N ALA A 357 8.29 17.71 -3.82
CA ALA A 357 9.49 18.53 -4.03
C ALA A 357 9.83 19.40 -2.80
N ALA A 358 8.82 19.98 -2.17
CA ALA A 358 8.99 20.90 -1.05
C ALA A 358 9.55 20.24 0.21
N PHE A 359 9.35 18.93 0.43
CA PHE A 359 10.02 18.24 1.54
C PHE A 359 11.28 17.48 1.11
N VAL A 360 11.31 16.86 -0.07
CA VAL A 360 12.44 16.02 -0.49
C VAL A 360 13.73 16.83 -0.59
N PHE A 361 13.72 17.98 -1.28
CA PHE A 361 14.95 18.78 -1.46
C PHE A 361 15.46 19.41 -0.15
N PRO A 362 14.62 20.08 0.68
CA PRO A 362 15.12 20.69 1.92
C PRO A 362 15.53 19.66 2.97
N LEU A 363 14.77 18.57 3.13
CA LEU A 363 15.08 17.54 4.14
C LEU A 363 16.29 16.69 3.73
N SER A 364 16.49 16.43 2.43
CA SER A 364 17.72 15.77 1.96
C SER A 364 18.94 16.66 2.17
N PHE A 365 18.84 17.97 1.93
CA PHE A 365 19.90 18.93 2.27
C PHE A 365 20.22 18.90 3.76
N LEU A 366 19.20 18.98 4.63
CA LEU A 366 19.36 18.92 6.08
C LEU A 366 19.99 17.58 6.53
N SER A 367 19.50 16.46 6.02
CA SER A 367 20.05 15.13 6.30
C SER A 367 21.52 15.05 5.87
N ASN A 368 21.88 15.59 4.70
CA ASN A 368 23.24 15.59 4.18
C ASN A 368 24.23 16.42 5.02
N LEU A 369 23.74 17.46 5.74
CA LEU A 369 24.56 18.22 6.69
C LEU A 369 24.90 17.42 7.95
N THR A 370 23.99 16.54 8.39
CA THR A 370 24.20 15.71 9.59
C THR A 370 25.09 14.49 9.35
N LYS A 371 25.27 14.10 8.08
CA LYS A 371 26.02 12.89 7.69
C LYS A 371 27.52 13.16 7.57
N LYS A 372 28.31 12.36 8.30
CA LYS A 372 29.78 12.48 8.35
C LYS A 372 30.51 11.82 7.16
N SER A 373 29.91 10.81 6.51
CA SER A 373 30.52 10.10 5.38
C SER A 373 29.90 10.50 4.04
N SER A 374 30.74 10.68 3.00
CA SER A 374 30.29 10.97 1.63
C SER A 374 29.45 9.84 1.03
N SER A 375 29.68 8.58 1.42
CA SER A 375 28.92 7.42 0.93
C SER A 375 27.48 7.33 1.47
N GLU A 376 27.13 8.16 2.45
CA GLU A 376 25.81 8.18 3.06
C GLU A 376 24.96 9.35 2.55
N LYS A 377 25.56 10.30 1.84
CA LYS A 377 24.87 11.48 1.31
C LYS A 377 23.90 11.08 0.20
N ILE A 378 22.74 11.70 0.22
CA ILE A 378 21.70 11.56 -0.80
C ILE A 378 22.09 12.49 -1.95
N GLU A 379 22.54 11.94 -3.07
CA GLU A 379 22.91 12.72 -4.25
C GLU A 379 21.67 13.28 -4.95
N LEU A 380 21.85 14.34 -5.75
CA LEU A 380 20.76 14.96 -6.50
C LEU A 380 20.07 13.97 -7.47
N LYS A 381 20.83 13.01 -8.01
CA LYS A 381 20.30 11.92 -8.84
C LYS A 381 19.38 10.94 -8.10
N GLN A 382 19.47 10.89 -6.76
CA GLN A 382 18.63 10.04 -5.91
C GLN A 382 17.43 10.80 -5.34
N GLN A 383 17.38 12.13 -5.54
CA GLN A 383 16.29 13.00 -5.07
C GLN A 383 15.24 13.25 -6.15
N VAL A 384 15.65 13.17 -7.42
CA VAL A 384 14.81 13.25 -8.63
C VAL A 384 14.42 11.84 -9.03
#